data_AF-A0A841K9T0-F1
#
_entry.id   AF-A0A841K9T0-F1
#
_cell.length_a   1.000
_cell.length_b   1.000
_cell.length_c   1.000
_cell.angle_alpha   90.00
_cell.angle_beta   90.00
_cell.angle_gamma   90.00
#
_symmetry.space_group_name_H-M   'P 1'
#
loop_
_entity.id
_entity.type
_entity.pdbx_description
1 polymer ?
#
loop_
_entity_poly.entity_id
_entity_poly.type
_entity_poly.pdbx_seq_one_letter_code
_entity_poly.pdbx_strand_id
1 'polypeptide(L)' 'MPEDWQNLVEGKDFYMDGPYLVFTEAYHLKRGSCCNSGCRHCPWRLLTDENSDGEEPSGP' A
#
# COMPACT_ATOMS: atom_id res chain seq x y z
N MET A 1 5.24 17.61 -0.53
CA MET A 1 4.75 16.54 -1.43
C MET A 1 5.99 15.87 -2.00
N PRO A 2 6.46 14.75 -1.44
CA PRO A 2 7.70 14.11 -1.90
C PRO A 2 7.58 13.68 -3.37
N GLU A 3 8.68 13.78 -4.12
CA GLU A 3 8.74 13.62 -5.58
C GLU A 3 8.70 12.15 -6.05
N ASP A 4 8.39 11.21 -5.16
CA ASP A 4 8.55 9.75 -5.36
C ASP A 4 7.45 9.08 -6.20
N TRP A 5 6.33 9.76 -6.45
CA TRP A 5 5.21 9.17 -7.21
C TRP A 5 5.44 9.09 -8.73
N GLN A 6 6.53 9.67 -9.25
CA GLN A 6 6.80 9.68 -10.69
C GLN A 6 7.49 8.42 -11.22
N ASN A 7 8.04 7.56 -10.36
CA ASN A 7 8.78 6.36 -10.78
C ASN A 7 8.13 5.07 -10.26
N LEU A 8 7.10 4.63 -10.99
CA LEU A 8 6.54 3.29 -10.85
C LEU A 8 7.40 2.31 -11.65
N VAL A 9 8.00 1.35 -10.97
CA VAL A 9 8.89 0.37 -11.59
C VAL A 9 8.13 -0.93 -11.83
N GLU A 10 8.07 -1.38 -13.08
CA GLU A 10 7.51 -2.68 -13.44
C GLU A 10 8.31 -3.81 -12.77
N GLY A 11 7.62 -4.80 -12.23
CA GLY A 11 8.17 -5.89 -11.42
C GLY A 11 8.38 -5.56 -9.94
N LYS A 12 8.33 -4.27 -9.56
CA LYS A 12 8.44 -3.82 -8.16
C LYS A 12 7.13 -3.25 -7.64
N ASP A 13 6.62 -2.23 -8.30
CA ASP A 13 5.40 -1.52 -7.91
C ASP A 13 4.14 -2.14 -8.59
N PHE A 14 4.27 -2.63 -9.81
CA PHE A 14 3.20 -3.33 -10.53
C PHE A 14 3.79 -4.30 -11.54
N TYR A 15 3.00 -5.26 -12.00
CA TYR A 15 3.36 -6.15 -13.10
C TYR A 15 2.15 -6.37 -14.00
N MET A 16 2.41 -6.70 -15.27
CA MET A 16 1.37 -7.08 -16.21
C MET A 16 1.23 -8.61 -16.24
N ASP A 17 0.04 -9.08 -15.88
CA ASP A 17 -0.36 -10.47 -16.04
C ASP A 17 -1.29 -10.56 -17.27
N GLY A 18 -0.67 -10.69 -18.45
CA GLY A 18 -1.37 -10.66 -19.73
C GLY A 18 -2.07 -9.31 -19.96
N PRO A 19 -3.41 -9.25 -20.09
CA PRO A 19 -4.15 -7.99 -20.26
C PRO A 19 -4.45 -7.28 -18.94
N TYR A 20 -4.10 -7.88 -17.79
CA TYR A 20 -4.42 -7.34 -16.47
C TYR A 20 -3.21 -6.66 -15.85
N LEU A 21 -3.41 -5.44 -15.36
CA LEU A 21 -2.39 -4.71 -14.61
C LEU A 21 -2.57 -4.97 -13.12
N VAL A 22 -1.59 -5.63 -12.51
CA VAL A 22 -1.63 -6.04 -11.10
C VAL A 22 -0.66 -5.17 -10.30
N PHE A 23 -1.21 -4.37 -9.40
CA PHE A 23 -0.43 -3.57 -8.46
C PHE A 23 0.02 -4.42 -7.27
N THR A 24 1.27 -4.25 -6.88
CA THR A 24 1.85 -4.93 -5.71
C THR A 24 1.60 -4.13 -4.43
N GLU A 25 1.92 -4.74 -3.30
CA GLU A 25 1.86 -4.07 -1.99
C GLU A 25 2.81 -2.87 -1.92
N ALA A 26 3.99 -2.93 -2.58
CA ALA A 26 4.97 -1.85 -2.60
C ALA A 26 4.41 -0.56 -3.20
N TYR A 27 3.60 -0.67 -4.27
CA TYR A 27 2.90 0.48 -4.84
C TYR A 27 1.92 1.10 -3.85
N HIS A 28 1.18 0.27 -3.13
CA HIS A 28 0.22 0.75 -2.14
C HIS A 28 0.94 1.44 -0.98
N LEU A 29 2.07 0.90 -0.51
CA LEU A 29 2.92 1.51 0.52
C LEU A 29 3.49 2.87 0.07
N LYS A 30 4.06 2.97 -1.14
CA LYS A 30 4.53 4.27 -1.70
C LYS A 30 3.40 5.27 -1.90
N ARG A 31 2.20 4.80 -2.30
CA ARG A 31 1.02 5.65 -2.43
C ARG A 31 0.56 6.18 -1.08
N GLY A 32 0.83 5.46 0.01
CA GLY A 32 0.42 5.83 1.36
C GLY A 32 -1.10 5.91 1.53
N SER A 33 -1.88 5.32 0.61
CA SER A 33 -3.34 5.36 0.65
C SER A 33 -3.99 4.14 0.01
N CYS A 34 -4.96 3.56 0.71
CA CYS A 34 -5.81 2.49 0.21
C CYS A 34 -6.67 2.99 -0.96
N CYS A 35 -6.80 2.18 -2.01
CA CYS A 35 -7.67 2.48 -3.15
C CYS A 35 -9.13 2.00 -2.94
N ASN A 36 -9.41 1.39 -1.79
CA ASN A 36 -10.73 0.88 -1.37
C ASN A 36 -11.44 -0.03 -2.40
N SER A 37 -10.68 -0.61 -3.33
CA SER A 37 -11.20 -1.43 -4.44
C SER A 37 -11.15 -2.94 -4.14
N GLY A 38 -10.78 -3.34 -2.91
CA GLY A 38 -10.70 -4.74 -2.52
C GLY A 38 -9.50 -5.50 -3.11
N CYS A 39 -8.38 -4.82 -3.36
CA CYS A 39 -7.16 -5.45 -3.89
C CYS A 39 -6.62 -6.54 -2.94
N ARG A 40 -6.20 -7.67 -3.49
CA ARG A 40 -5.64 -8.79 -2.70
C ARG A 40 -4.30 -8.47 -2.04
N HIS A 41 -3.53 -7.55 -2.63
CA HIS A 41 -2.23 -7.08 -2.13
C HIS A 41 -2.34 -5.77 -1.32
N CYS A 42 -3.52 -5.48 -0.76
CA CYS A 42 -3.70 -4.28 0.03
C CYS A 42 -3.05 -4.48 1.41
N PRO A 43 -2.01 -3.68 1.77
CA PRO A 43 -1.36 -3.80 3.08
C PRO A 43 -2.31 -3.44 4.22
N TRP A 44 -3.29 -2.56 3.97
CA TRP A 44 -4.30 -2.16 4.95
C TRP A 44 -5.41 -3.20 5.18
N ARG A 45 -5.44 -4.31 4.42
CA ARG A 45 -6.50 -5.33 4.56
C ARG A 45 -6.43 -6.07 5.90
N LEU A 46 -5.23 -6.19 6.47
CA LEU A 46 -4.99 -6.89 7.74
C LEU A 46 -5.07 -5.96 8.97
N LEU A 47 -5.07 -4.64 8.77
CA LEU A 47 -5.18 -3.68 9.87
C LEU A 47 -6.57 -3.66 10.51
N THR A 48 -7.52 -4.45 10.00
CA THR A 48 -8.87 -4.52 10.56
C THR A 48 -9.06 -5.60 11.62
N ASP A 49 -8.07 -6.48 11.87
CA ASP A 49 -8.30 -7.67 12.71
C ASP A 49 -7.27 -7.95 13.82
N GLU A 50 -6.22 -7.15 14.02
CA GLU A 50 -5.48 -7.23 15.30
C GLU A 50 -4.80 -5.91 15.69
N ASN A 51 -5.14 -5.46 16.91
CA ASN A 51 -4.55 -4.37 17.70
C ASN A 51 -5.17 -2.97 17.56
N SER A 52 -6.43 -2.88 17.97
CA SER A 52 -6.93 -1.71 18.71
C SER A 52 -6.63 -1.89 20.20
N ASP A 53 -5.37 -1.84 20.60
CA ASP A 53 -4.98 -1.55 21.99
C ASP A 53 -3.77 -0.63 21.92
N GLY A 54 -4.00 0.60 22.36
CA GLY A 54 -3.20 1.76 22.02
C GLY A 54 -1.89 1.88 22.77
N GLU A 55 -1.04 2.77 22.27
CA GLU A 55 -0.40 3.78 23.09
C GLU A 55 0.00 4.94 22.15
N GLU A 56 -0.59 6.11 22.39
CA GLU A 56 -0.18 7.37 21.75
C GLU A 56 1.16 7.86 22.34
N PRO A 57 1.95 8.63 21.56
CA PRO A 57 3.32 8.98 21.92
C PRO A 57 3.37 10.01 23.05
N SER A 58 3.95 9.64 24.19
CA SER A 58 4.42 10.60 25.20
C SER A 58 5.89 10.95 24.92
N GLY A 59 6.10 11.95 24.07
CA GLY A 59 7.39 12.65 23.99
C GLY A 59 7.50 13.71 25.10
N PRO A 60 8.70 13.98 25.65
CA PRO A 60 8.94 15.09 26.58
C PRO A 60 9.00 16.46 25.88
#